data_AF-A0A558AMH4-F1
#
_entry.id   AF-A0A558AMH4-F1
#
_cell.length_a   1.000
_cell.length_b   1.000
_cell.length_c   1.000
_cell.angle_alpha   90.00
_cell.angle_beta   90.00
_cell.angle_gamma   90.00
#
_symmetry.space_group_name_H-M   'P 1'
#
loop_
_entity.id
_entity.type
_entity.pdbx_description
1 polymer ?
#
loop_
_entity_poly.entity_id
_entity_poly.type
_entity_poly.pdbx_seq_one_letter_code
_entity_poly.pdbx_strand_id
1 'polypeptide(L)'
;MGPDHGSSAVLADGEVVLIRPLRPADTDAVLALHRGLGDRDRYLRFFGAPGQLGELARRIAAEPGPAHGAVGAFRRDRLVGVA
;
A
#
# COMPACT_ATOMS: atom_id res chain seq x y z
N MET A 1 -5.91 -3.69 -21.56
CA MET A 1 -5.91 -3.31 -20.14
C MET A 1 -7.23 -3.80 -19.57
N GLY A 2 -7.24 -5.02 -19.01
CA GLY A 2 -8.47 -5.59 -18.44
C GLY A 2 -8.92 -4.74 -17.24
N PRO A 3 -10.18 -4.81 -16.81
CA PRO A 3 -10.65 -3.95 -15.74
C PRO A 3 -9.93 -4.37 -14.45
N ASP A 4 -9.39 -3.40 -13.72
CA ASP A 4 -8.77 -3.64 -12.42
C ASP A 4 -9.86 -3.97 -11.41
N HIS A 5 -10.32 -5.21 -11.44
CA HIS A 5 -11.29 -5.69 -10.48
C HIS A 5 -10.57 -5.89 -9.16
N GLY A 6 -10.94 -5.09 -8.16
CA GLY A 6 -10.58 -5.39 -6.79
C GLY A 6 -11.26 -6.67 -6.32
N SER A 7 -10.60 -7.39 -5.42
CA SER A 7 -11.12 -8.60 -4.77
C SER A 7 -11.39 -8.30 -3.30
N SER A 8 -12.49 -8.81 -2.75
CA SER A 8 -12.74 -8.70 -1.31
C SER A 8 -12.09 -9.86 -0.55
N ALA A 9 -11.56 -9.60 0.63
CA ALA A 9 -11.02 -10.61 1.54
C ALA A 9 -11.48 -10.37 2.98
N VAL A 10 -11.56 -11.43 3.77
CA VAL A 10 -11.91 -11.36 5.20
C VAL A 10 -10.63 -11.52 6.02
N LEU A 11 -10.39 -10.59 6.94
CA LEU A 11 -9.26 -10.63 7.88
C LEU A 11 -9.56 -11.57 9.05
N ALA A 12 -8.54 -11.90 9.84
CA ALA A 12 -8.68 -12.80 10.99
C ALA A 12 -9.62 -12.27 12.09
N ASP A 13 -9.84 -10.96 12.16
CA ASP A 13 -10.80 -10.30 13.05
C ASP A 13 -12.24 -10.25 12.48
N GLY A 14 -12.46 -10.84 11.30
CA GLY A 14 -13.76 -10.88 10.61
C GLY A 14 -14.06 -9.66 9.74
N GLU A 15 -13.17 -8.67 9.67
CA GLU A 15 -13.39 -7.46 8.87
C GLU A 15 -13.10 -7.69 7.39
N VAL A 16 -13.87 -7.03 6.52
CA VAL A 16 -13.70 -7.12 5.07
C VAL A 16 -12.77 -6.01 4.59
N VAL A 17 -11.83 -6.38 3.71
CA VAL A 17 -10.98 -5.44 2.97
C VAL A 17 -11.14 -5.60 1.47
N LEU A 18 -10.98 -4.50 0.74
CA LEU A 18 -10.84 -4.49 -0.71
C LEU A 18 -9.36 -4.55 -1.07
N ILE A 19 -8.97 -5.59 -1.81
CA ILE A 19 -7.64 -5.73 -2.39
C ILE A 19 -7.71 -5.24 -3.83
N ARG A 20 -6.90 -4.25 -4.21
CA ARG A 20 -6.85 -3.74 -5.59
C ARG A 20 -5.45 -3.26 -5.97
N PRO A 21 -5.12 -3.18 -7.27
CA PRO A 21 -3.93 -2.47 -7.71
C PRO A 21 -3.86 -1.05 -7.13
N LEU A 22 -2.67 -0.65 -6.72
CA LEU A 22 -2.39 0.75 -6.36
C LEU A 22 -2.27 1.60 -7.62
N ARG A 23 -2.63 2.87 -7.49
CA ARG A 23 -2.52 3.89 -8.53
C ARG A 23 -1.83 5.13 -7.94
N PRO A 24 -1.32 6.06 -8.77
CA PRO A 24 -0.61 7.25 -8.27
C PRO A 24 -1.39 8.06 -7.24
N ALA A 25 -2.73 8.06 -7.34
CA ALA A 25 -3.63 8.69 -6.37
C ALA A 25 -3.54 8.12 -4.94
N ASP A 26 -3.02 6.90 -4.76
CA ASP A 26 -2.88 6.23 -3.47
C ASP A 26 -1.59 6.57 -2.72
N THR A 27 -0.71 7.41 -3.31
CA THR A 27 0.59 7.77 -2.72
C THR A 27 0.47 8.24 -1.28
N ASP A 28 -0.53 9.07 -0.98
CA ASP A 28 -0.75 9.59 0.38
C ASP A 28 -1.20 8.50 1.36
N ALA A 29 -1.99 7.53 0.88
CA ALA A 29 -2.42 6.38 1.68
C ALA A 29 -1.22 5.46 1.99
N VAL A 30 -0.33 5.24 1.02
CA VAL A 30 0.93 4.50 1.21
C VAL A 30 1.81 5.23 2.22
N LEU A 31 1.96 6.54 2.09
CA LEU A 31 2.75 7.36 3.01
C LEU A 31 2.17 7.31 4.44
N ALA A 32 0.85 7.38 4.59
CA ALA A 32 0.16 7.27 5.87
C ALA A 32 0.35 5.88 6.51
N LEU A 33 0.25 4.80 5.72
CA LEU A 33 0.51 3.43 6.19
C LEU A 33 1.93 3.33 6.80
N HIS A 34 2.93 3.89 6.14
CA HIS A 34 4.32 3.82 6.59
C HIS A 34 4.65 4.79 7.74
N ARG A 35 3.86 5.86 7.91
CA ARG A 35 3.98 6.78 9.06
C ARG A 35 3.30 6.27 10.32
N GLY A 36 2.25 5.47 10.18
CA GLY A 36 1.54 4.86 11.30
C GLY A 36 2.27 3.69 11.96
N LEU A 37 3.31 3.15 11.31
CA LEU A 37 4.24 2.18 11.89
C LEU A 37 5.24 2.94 12.79
N GLY A 38 5.29 2.60 14.08
CA GLY A 38 6.28 3.18 15.00
C GLY A 38 7.71 2.92 14.54
N ASP A 39 8.68 3.67 15.06
CA ASP A 39 10.08 3.66 14.59
C ASP A 39 10.71 2.25 14.53
N ARG A 40 10.28 1.32 15.39
CA ARG A 40 10.74 -0.08 15.42
C ARG A 40 10.27 -0.90 14.22
N ASP A 41 9.04 -0.69 13.74
CA ASP A 41 8.47 -1.41 12.58
C ASP A 41 8.93 -0.81 11.25
N ARG A 42 9.24 0.49 11.25
CA ARG A 42 9.77 1.22 10.09
C ARG A 42 11.14 0.68 9.63
N TYR A 43 11.99 0.30 10.60
CA TYR A 43 13.30 -0.27 10.34
C TYR A 43 13.22 -1.66 9.68
N LEU A 44 12.34 -2.54 10.19
CA LEU A 44 12.24 -3.93 9.74
C LEU A 44 11.61 -4.08 8.35
N ARG A 45 10.76 -3.13 7.94
CA ARG A 45 10.02 -3.27 6.67
C ARG A 45 10.66 -2.52 5.50
N PHE A 46 11.47 -1.49 5.76
CA PHE A 46 11.98 -0.62 4.69
C PHE A 46 13.50 -0.54 4.59
N PHE A 47 14.27 -1.12 5.52
CA PHE A 47 15.74 -1.14 5.47
C PHE A 47 16.37 0.20 5.02
N GLY A 48 15.74 1.32 5.39
CA GLY A 48 15.95 2.60 4.71
C GLY A 48 15.59 3.79 5.58
N ALA A 49 16.45 4.81 5.54
CA ALA A 49 16.35 6.01 6.36
C ALA A 49 15.07 6.83 6.09
N PRO A 50 14.50 7.50 7.11
CA PRO A 50 13.22 8.21 7.05
C PRO A 50 13.14 9.33 5.97
N GLY A 51 14.27 9.80 5.45
CA GLY A 51 14.33 10.90 4.48
C GLY A 51 13.75 10.57 3.09
N GLN A 52 13.62 9.29 2.72
CA GLN A 52 13.19 8.89 1.36
C GLN A 52 11.74 8.37 1.30
N LEU A 53 10.97 8.50 2.38
CA LEU A 53 9.69 7.81 2.47
C LEU A 53 8.64 8.30 1.45
N GLY A 54 8.63 9.59 1.13
CA GLY A 54 7.74 10.12 0.08
C GLY A 54 8.07 9.57 -1.30
N GLU A 55 9.36 9.40 -1.60
CA GLU A 55 9.79 8.84 -2.89
C GLU A 55 9.50 7.34 -2.97
N LEU A 56 9.73 6.61 -1.88
CA LEU A 56 9.32 5.22 -1.77
C LEU A 56 7.81 5.07 -1.99
N ALA A 57 6.99 5.91 -1.35
CA ALA A 57 5.54 5.86 -1.50
C ALA A 57 5.11 6.09 -2.97
N ARG A 58 5.72 7.07 -3.65
CA ARG A 58 5.49 7.31 -5.09
C ARG A 58 5.87 6.13 -5.96
N ARG A 59 7.00 5.48 -5.66
CA ARG A 59 7.45 4.28 -6.39
C ARG A 59 6.53 3.08 -6.18
N ILE A 60 6.00 2.91 -4.97
CA ILE A 60 5.06 1.83 -4.65
C ILE A 60 3.70 2.06 -5.32
N ALA A 61 3.20 3.30 -5.31
CA ALA A 61 1.93 3.68 -5.91
C ALA A 61 2.06 4.05 -7.41
N ALA A 62 3.20 3.75 -8.05
CA ALA A 62 3.41 4.06 -9.45
C ALA A 62 2.42 3.30 -10.34
N GLU A 63 2.22 3.77 -11.56
CA GLU A 63 1.31 3.10 -12.50
C GLU A 63 1.73 1.63 -12.70
N PRO A 64 0.82 0.66 -12.46
CA PRO A 64 1.07 -0.74 -12.74
C PRO A 64 1.46 -0.97 -14.21
N GLY A 65 2.52 -1.74 -14.40
CA GLY A 65 3.05 -2.13 -15.70
C GLY A 65 3.71 -3.51 -15.66
N PRO A 66 4.27 -3.97 -16.79
CA PRO A 66 4.81 -5.33 -16.91
C PRO A 66 5.96 -5.65 -15.95
N ALA A 67 6.73 -4.63 -15.55
CA ALA A 67 7.91 -4.78 -14.69
C ALA A 67 7.64 -4.45 -13.22
N HIS A 68 6.52 -3.80 -12.91
CA HIS A 68 6.18 -3.34 -11.57
C HIS A 68 4.68 -3.20 -11.41
N GLY A 69 4.13 -3.75 -10.34
CA GLY A 69 2.79 -3.47 -9.88
C GLY A 69 2.73 -3.76 -8.38
N ALA A 70 1.96 -2.95 -7.66
CA ALA A 70 1.70 -3.15 -6.26
C ALA A 70 0.19 -3.27 -6.02
N VAL A 71 -0.19 -4.01 -4.98
CA VAL A 71 -1.58 -4.14 -4.54
C VAL A 71 -1.74 -3.59 -3.13
N GLY A 72 -2.84 -2.88 -2.90
CA GLY A 72 -3.22 -2.35 -1.60
C GLY A 72 -4.40 -3.11 -1.02
N ALA A 73 -4.38 -3.35 0.28
CA ALA A 73 -5.53 -3.80 1.05
C ALA A 73 -6.18 -2.61 1.75
N PHE A 74 -7.45 -2.34 1.45
CA PHE A 74 -8.19 -1.19 1.96
C PHE A 74 -9.32 -1.63 2.88
N ARG A 75 -9.31 -1.13 4.12
CA ARG A 75 -10.44 -1.23 5.05
C ARG A 75 -11.20 0.09 5.00
N ARG A 76 -12.37 0.09 4.34
CA ARG A 76 -13.04 1.33 3.89
C ARG A 76 -12.05 2.15 3.02
N ASP A 77 -11.79 3.40 3.36
CA ASP A 77 -10.85 4.27 2.64
C ASP A 77 -9.41 4.22 3.20
N ARG A 78 -9.16 3.41 4.24
CA ARG A 78 -7.84 3.32 4.87
C ARG A 78 -7.04 2.16 4.30
N LEU A 79 -5.87 2.47 3.77
CA LEU A 79 -4.87 1.45 3.42
C LEU A 79 -4.31 0.81 4.70
N VAL A 80 -4.38 -0.51 4.77
CA VAL A 80 -3.91 -1.31 5.92
C VAL A 80 -2.77 -2.26 5.57
N GLY A 81 -2.45 -2.42 4.27
CA GLY A 81 -1.32 -3.23 3.82
C GLY A 81 -1.00 -3.00 2.34
N VAL A 82 0.24 -3.31 1.96
CA VAL A 82 0.75 -3.23 0.59
C VAL A 82 1.72 -4.38 0.31
N ALA A 83 1.70 -4.88 -0.94
CA ALA A 83 2.61 -5.89 -1.47
C ALA A 83 3.02 -5.57 -2.91
#